data_AF-A0A2V7JUL3-F1
#
_entry.id   AF-A0A2V7JUL3-F1
#
_cell.length_a   1.000
_cell.length_b   1.000
_cell.length_c   1.000
_cell.angle_alpha   90.00
_cell.angle_beta   90.00
_cell.angle_gamma   90.00
#
_symmetry.space_group_name_H-M   'P 1'
#
loop_
_entity.id
_entity.type
_entity.pdbx_description
1 polymer ?
#
loop_
_entity_poly.entity_id
_entity_poly.type
_entity_poly.pdbx_seq_one_letter_code
_entity_poly.pdbx_strand_id
1 'polypeptide(L)'
;MELATLLTACAPPSQYEQPTGLRAYEILITRGDSLGRELAQELRRRGFTVRRQVKGGSRPTAYLLAFTLREVEPPALTWLHVRLVDTRTGAIVAAVAAPLDSLGATTAARVRAIVDSLAANPALKRPLPPS
;
A
#
# COMPACT_ATOMS: atom_id res chain seq x y z
N MET A 1 24.72 22.54 -46.39
CA MET A 1 24.81 22.40 -44.92
C MET A 1 23.44 22.04 -44.41
N GLU A 2 23.38 20.94 -43.68
CA GLU A 2 22.24 20.06 -43.46
C GLU A 2 21.16 20.60 -42.52
N LEU A 3 19.90 20.29 -42.86
CA LEU A 3 18.73 20.41 -41.99
C LEU A 3 18.68 19.19 -41.06
N ALA A 4 19.18 19.34 -39.83
CA ALA A 4 19.02 18.32 -38.80
C ALA A 4 17.60 18.38 -38.21
N THR A 5 16.71 17.54 -38.74
CA THR A 5 15.38 17.31 -38.16
C THR A 5 15.56 16.40 -36.94
N LEU A 6 15.46 16.99 -35.75
CA LEU A 6 15.46 16.25 -34.48
C LEU A 6 14.19 15.39 -34.41
N LEU A 7 14.33 14.09 -34.64
CA LEU A 7 13.31 13.09 -34.31
C LEU A 7 13.22 12.99 -32.78
N THR A 8 12.36 13.82 -32.19
CA THR A 8 11.87 13.64 -30.82
C THR A 8 11.06 12.36 -30.76
N ALA A 9 11.70 11.26 -30.35
CA ALA A 9 11.02 10.01 -30.08
C ALA A 9 10.09 10.20 -28.87
N CYS A 10 8.81 10.46 -29.16
CA CYS A 10 7.71 10.42 -28.21
C CYS A 10 7.54 8.99 -27.67
N ALA A 11 7.84 8.77 -26.40
CA ALA A 11 6.94 7.95 -25.61
C ALA A 11 5.93 8.94 -24.98
N PRO A 12 4.62 8.86 -25.28
CA PRO A 12 3.67 9.56 -24.43
C PRO A 12 3.96 9.11 -22.99
N PRO A 13 3.89 10.00 -21.97
CA PRO A 13 3.85 9.53 -20.61
C PRO A 13 2.70 8.54 -20.59
N SER A 14 3.00 7.25 -20.42
CA SER A 14 1.98 6.24 -20.22
C SER A 14 1.18 6.76 -19.04
N GLN A 15 -0.01 7.31 -19.29
CA GLN A 15 -0.83 7.92 -18.28
C GLN A 15 -1.20 6.80 -17.34
N TYR A 16 -0.45 6.69 -16.26
CA TYR A 16 -0.69 5.64 -15.30
C TYR A 16 -1.94 6.01 -14.55
N GLU A 17 -3.03 5.35 -14.90
CA GLU A 17 -4.26 5.46 -14.15
C GLU A 17 -4.16 4.56 -12.92
N GLN A 18 -4.35 5.17 -11.75
CA GLN A 18 -4.35 4.44 -10.49
C GLN A 18 -5.53 3.47 -10.50
N PRO A 19 -5.32 2.17 -10.21
CA PRO A 19 -6.41 1.22 -10.07
C PRO A 19 -7.48 1.70 -9.09
N THR A 20 -8.74 1.49 -9.47
CA THR A 20 -9.93 1.94 -8.74
C THR A 20 -10.14 1.21 -7.40
N GLY A 21 -9.40 0.11 -7.14
CA GLY A 21 -9.55 -0.66 -5.91
C GLY A 21 -8.32 -1.49 -5.53
N LEU A 22 -8.20 -1.80 -4.24
CA LEU A 22 -6.98 -2.38 -3.69
C LEU A 22 -6.70 -3.79 -4.17
N ARG A 23 -7.75 -4.54 -4.54
CA ARG A 23 -7.61 -5.91 -5.06
C ARG A 23 -6.94 -5.95 -6.44
N ALA A 24 -6.88 -4.83 -7.16
CA ALA A 24 -6.16 -4.73 -8.42
C ALA A 24 -4.64 -4.62 -8.23
N TYR A 25 -4.18 -4.32 -7.01
CA TYR A 25 -2.77 -4.27 -6.66
C TYR A 25 -2.22 -5.63 -6.22
N GLU A 26 -0.98 -5.91 -6.61
CA GLU A 26 -0.13 -6.82 -5.85
C GLU A 26 0.43 -6.07 -4.63
N ILE A 27 0.27 -6.62 -3.43
CA ILE A 27 0.81 -6.03 -2.21
C ILE A 27 2.23 -6.59 -1.98
N LEU A 28 3.22 -5.72 -2.00
CA LEU A 28 4.61 -6.05 -1.72
C LEU A 28 4.92 -5.82 -0.23
N ILE A 29 5.34 -6.89 0.46
CA ILE A 29 5.80 -6.84 1.85
C ILE A 29 7.22 -7.41 1.89
N THR A 30 8.23 -6.56 1.94
CA THR A 30 9.63 -6.99 2.01
C THR A 30 10.09 -7.28 3.43
N ARG A 31 9.36 -6.78 4.43
CA ARG A 31 9.67 -6.98 5.85
C ARG A 31 9.52 -8.46 6.23
N GLY A 32 10.62 -9.07 6.67
CA GLY A 32 10.69 -10.50 6.97
C GLY A 32 10.44 -10.89 8.43
N ASP A 33 10.12 -9.92 9.30
CA ASP A 33 9.86 -10.17 10.73
C ASP A 33 8.48 -10.82 10.98
N SER A 34 8.17 -11.11 12.24
CA SER A 34 6.91 -11.74 12.64
C SER A 34 5.69 -10.96 12.14
N LEU A 35 5.69 -9.64 12.35
CA LEU A 35 4.61 -8.76 11.91
C LEU A 35 4.43 -8.80 10.38
N GLY A 36 5.52 -8.68 9.61
CA GLY A 36 5.46 -8.75 8.15
C GLY A 36 4.94 -10.10 7.63
N ARG A 37 5.34 -11.21 8.27
CA ARG A 37 4.85 -12.55 7.92
C ARG A 37 3.37 -12.73 8.25
N GLU A 38 2.93 -12.30 9.42
CA GLU A 38 1.53 -12.41 9.83
C GLU A 38 0.62 -11.52 8.97
N LEU A 39 1.03 -10.29 8.67
CA LEU A 39 0.33 -9.42 7.72
C LEU A 39 0.20 -10.07 6.35
N ALA A 40 1.29 -10.64 5.83
CA ALA A 40 1.27 -11.31 4.53
C ALA A 40 0.31 -12.50 4.50
N GLN A 41 0.27 -13.29 5.59
CA GLN A 41 -0.64 -14.42 5.70
C GLN A 41 -2.09 -13.97 5.79
N GLU A 42 -2.39 -12.97 6.62
CA GLU A 42 -3.75 -12.49 6.83
C GLU A 42 -4.31 -11.78 5.59
N LEU A 43 -3.50 -10.99 4.88
CA LEU A 43 -3.88 -10.40 3.59
C LEU A 43 -4.19 -11.48 2.55
N ARG A 44 -3.39 -12.54 2.46
CA ARG A 44 -3.69 -13.68 1.57
C ARG A 44 -5.01 -14.36 1.96
N ARG A 45 -5.25 -14.55 3.27
CA ARG A 45 -6.50 -15.11 3.79
C ARG A 45 -7.72 -14.27 3.41
N ARG A 46 -7.55 -12.95 3.26
CA ARG A 46 -8.57 -12.00 2.77
C ARG A 46 -8.65 -11.90 1.24
N GLY A 47 -7.88 -12.71 0.51
CA GLY A 47 -7.90 -12.80 -0.96
C GLY A 47 -7.10 -11.71 -1.66
N PHE A 48 -6.11 -11.11 -0.99
CA PHE A 48 -5.15 -10.21 -1.64
C PHE A 48 -3.97 -10.99 -2.23
N THR A 49 -3.45 -10.51 -3.36
CA THR A 49 -2.20 -11.03 -3.93
C THR A 49 -1.03 -10.41 -3.19
N VAL A 50 -0.26 -11.22 -2.44
CA VAL A 50 0.87 -10.74 -1.64
C VAL A 50 2.19 -11.33 -2.10
N ARG A 51 3.16 -10.45 -2.33
CA ARG A 51 4.53 -10.77 -2.74
C ARG A 51 5.52 -10.37 -1.67
N ARG A 52 6.60 -11.13 -1.54
CA ARG A 52 7.67 -10.88 -0.55
C ARG A 52 8.98 -10.36 -1.13
N GLN A 53 9.07 -10.29 -2.45
CA GLN A 53 10.28 -9.90 -3.17
C GLN A 53 9.90 -8.94 -4.30
N VAL A 54 10.75 -7.96 -4.53
CA VAL A 54 10.66 -7.07 -5.67
C VAL A 54 10.98 -7.88 -6.94
N LYS A 55 10.11 -7.79 -7.94
CA LYS A 55 10.39 -8.28 -9.29
C LYS A 55 9.73 -7.30 -10.25
N GLY A 56 10.37 -7.07 -11.39
CA GLY A 56 9.74 -6.36 -12.50
C GLY A 56 8.43 -7.04 -12.94
N GLY A 57 7.53 -6.25 -13.50
CA GLY A 57 6.24 -6.69 -14.00
C GLY A 57 5.35 -5.50 -14.40
N SER A 58 4.32 -5.77 -15.18
CA SER A 58 3.36 -4.75 -15.63
C SER A 58 2.25 -4.48 -14.61
N ARG A 59 1.99 -5.44 -13.69
CA ARG A 59 0.89 -5.35 -12.73
C ARG A 59 1.10 -4.20 -11.73
N PRO A 60 0.05 -3.42 -11.40
CA PRO A 60 0.09 -2.44 -10.33
C PRO A 60 0.54 -3.09 -9.02
N THR A 61 1.53 -2.48 -8.35
CA THR A 61 2.09 -2.99 -7.10
C THR A 61 2.05 -1.89 -6.05
N ALA A 62 1.61 -2.23 -4.84
CA ALA A 62 1.62 -1.35 -3.69
C ALA A 62 2.56 -1.90 -2.61
N TYR A 63 3.55 -1.11 -2.21
CA TYR A 63 4.47 -1.45 -1.13
C TYR A 63 3.82 -1.19 0.24
N LEU A 64 3.90 -2.16 1.14
CA LEU A 64 3.46 -2.00 2.52
C LEU A 64 4.57 -1.42 3.38
N LEU A 65 4.34 -0.20 3.86
CA LEU A 65 5.16 0.48 4.85
C LEU A 65 4.46 0.44 6.20
N ALA A 66 5.12 -0.07 7.24
CA ALA A 66 4.61 -0.12 8.60
C ALA A 66 5.63 0.40 9.61
N PHE A 67 5.23 1.36 10.44
CA PHE A 67 6.09 1.97 11.47
C PHE A 67 5.26 2.41 12.67
N THR A 68 5.92 2.56 13.82
CA THR A 68 5.32 3.08 15.04
C THR A 68 5.85 4.47 15.35
N LEU A 69 4.98 5.36 15.82
CA LEU A 69 5.33 6.68 16.32
C LEU A 69 4.89 6.76 17.79
N ARG A 70 5.80 7.15 18.69
CA ARG A 70 5.47 7.36 20.10
C ARG A 70 5.29 8.86 20.35
N GLU A 71 4.14 9.23 20.90
CA GLU A 71 3.90 10.59 21.37
C GLU A 71 4.75 10.90 22.59
N VAL A 72 5.12 12.17 22.72
CA VAL A 72 5.95 12.67 23.81
C VAL A 72 5.13 13.25 24.96
N GLU A 73 3.89 13.65 24.68
CA GLU A 73 3.00 14.30 25.66
C GLU A 73 2.01 13.28 26.27
N PRO A 74 1.70 13.37 27.57
CA PRO A 74 0.71 12.52 28.21
C PRO A 74 -0.73 12.72 27.67
N PRO A 75 -1.50 11.63 27.47
CA PRO A 75 -1.08 10.23 27.59
C PRO A 75 -0.17 9.84 26.41
N ALA A 76 1.07 9.40 26.68
CA ALA A 76 2.05 9.11 25.64
C ALA A 76 1.68 7.83 24.86
N LEU A 77 0.81 7.97 23.85
CA LEU A 77 0.33 6.86 23.03
C LEU A 77 1.41 6.43 22.04
N THR A 78 1.41 5.14 21.72
CA THR A 78 2.18 4.62 20.59
C THR A 78 1.22 4.35 19.45
N TRP A 79 1.37 5.09 18.36
CA TRP A 79 0.59 4.93 17.14
C TRP A 79 1.26 3.92 16.22
N LEU A 80 0.46 3.04 15.63
CA LEU A 80 0.86 2.25 14.48
C LEU A 80 0.36 2.92 13.21
N HIS A 81 1.27 3.12 12.26
CA HIS A 81 0.95 3.55 10.91
C HIS A 81 1.24 2.41 9.94
N VAL A 82 0.26 2.09 9.10
CA VAL A 82 0.41 1.18 7.96
C VAL A 82 -0.07 1.89 6.70
N ARG A 83 0.77 1.90 5.67
CA ARG A 83 0.49 2.55 4.38
C ARG A 83 0.75 1.58 3.25
N LEU A 84 -0.14 1.55 2.28
CA LEU A 84 0.07 0.93 0.98
C LEU A 84 0.40 2.04 -0.01
N VAL A 85 1.59 1.96 -0.60
CA VAL A 85 2.16 2.99 -1.45
C VAL A 85 2.34 2.43 -2.85
N ASP A 86 1.68 3.03 -3.84
CA ASP A 86 1.87 2.70 -5.25
C ASP A 86 3.36 2.79 -5.61
N THR A 87 3.95 1.69 -6.09
CA THR A 87 5.40 1.64 -6.34
C THR A 87 5.82 2.42 -7.59
N ARG A 88 4.87 2.84 -8.43
CA ARG A 88 5.14 3.58 -9.66
C ARG A 88 5.02 5.09 -9.43
N THR A 89 4.05 5.52 -8.64
CA THR A 89 3.77 6.95 -8.41
C THR A 89 4.16 7.46 -7.03
N GLY A 90 4.34 6.56 -6.05
CA GLY A 90 4.50 6.94 -4.65
C GLY A 90 3.19 7.37 -3.96
N ALA A 91 2.05 7.29 -4.65
CA ALA A 91 0.76 7.64 -4.07
C ALA A 91 0.36 6.67 -2.95
N ILE A 92 -0.19 7.18 -1.85
CA ILE A 92 -0.75 6.34 -0.79
C ILE A 92 -2.15 5.89 -1.25
N VAL A 93 -2.27 4.60 -1.56
CA VAL A 93 -3.53 4.01 -2.07
C VAL A 93 -4.42 3.51 -0.93
N ALA A 94 -3.82 3.20 0.23
CA ALA A 94 -4.56 2.92 1.47
C ALA A 94 -3.68 3.24 2.68
N ALA A 95 -4.31 3.62 3.79
CA ALA A 95 -3.62 3.82 5.05
C ALA A 95 -4.50 3.43 6.24
N VAL A 96 -3.84 3.03 7.32
CA VAL A 96 -4.40 2.83 8.65
C VAL A 96 -3.48 3.53 9.64
N ALA A 97 -4.07 4.30 10.56
CA ALA A 97 -3.39 4.89 11.69
C ALA A 97 -4.26 4.68 12.92
N ALA A 98 -3.71 4.05 13.97
CA ALA A 98 -4.44 3.78 15.20
C ALA A 98 -3.49 3.67 16.39
N PRO A 99 -3.94 4.01 17.61
CA PRO A 99 -3.23 3.68 18.84
C PRO A 99 -3.01 2.16 18.93
N LEU A 100 -1.79 1.73 19.28
CA LEU A 100 -1.39 0.33 19.25
C LEU A 100 -2.19 -0.55 20.23
N ASP A 101 -2.62 0.02 21.34
CA ASP A 101 -3.48 -0.60 22.34
C ASP A 101 -4.92 -0.81 21.85
N SER A 102 -5.43 0.06 20.96
CA SER A 102 -6.76 -0.07 20.37
C SER A 102 -6.89 -1.23 19.36
N LEU A 103 -5.76 -1.71 18.82
CA LEU A 103 -5.73 -2.77 17.80
C LEU A 103 -5.84 -4.19 18.40
N GLY A 104 -5.92 -4.30 19.72
CA GLY A 104 -6.03 -5.56 20.45
C GLY A 104 -4.73 -5.98 21.13
N ALA A 105 -4.88 -6.87 22.13
CA ALA A 105 -3.79 -7.26 23.02
C ALA A 105 -2.75 -8.19 22.38
N THR A 106 -3.10 -8.92 21.32
CA THR A 106 -2.22 -9.92 20.68
C THR A 106 -1.81 -9.49 19.27
N THR A 107 -0.65 -9.95 18.79
CA THR A 107 -0.18 -9.67 17.42
C THR A 107 -1.23 -10.09 16.37
N ALA A 108 -1.84 -11.27 16.55
CA ALA A 108 -2.87 -11.76 15.64
C ALA A 108 -4.13 -10.88 15.62
N ALA A 109 -4.56 -10.36 16.78
CA ALA A 109 -5.68 -9.41 16.85
C ALA A 109 -5.33 -8.10 16.12
N ARG A 110 -4.12 -7.58 16.34
CA ARG A 110 -3.63 -6.35 15.68
C ARG A 110 -3.56 -6.51 14.16
N VAL A 111 -2.96 -7.60 13.69
CA VAL A 111 -2.84 -7.93 12.26
C VAL A 111 -4.22 -8.01 11.62
N ARG A 112 -5.18 -8.68 12.27
CA ARG A 112 -6.56 -8.76 11.79
C ARG A 112 -7.21 -7.38 11.70
N ALA A 113 -7.12 -6.57 12.76
CA ALA A 113 -7.68 -5.22 12.79
C ALA A 113 -7.10 -4.33 11.67
N ILE A 114 -5.78 -4.40 11.44
CA ILE A 114 -5.11 -3.67 10.34
C ILE A 114 -5.67 -4.13 8.99
N VAL A 115 -5.73 -5.43 8.74
CA VAL A 115 -6.16 -5.98 7.44
C VAL A 115 -7.63 -5.69 7.17
N ASP A 116 -8.49 -5.84 8.17
CA ASP A 116 -9.91 -5.51 8.06
C ASP A 116 -10.09 -4.00 7.79
N SER A 117 -9.27 -3.14 8.43
CA SER A 117 -9.30 -1.68 8.18
C SER A 117 -8.81 -1.31 6.77
N LEU A 118 -7.74 -1.96 6.28
CA LEU A 118 -7.26 -1.78 4.91
C LEU A 118 -8.30 -2.23 3.88
N ALA A 119 -8.98 -3.34 4.14
CA ALA A 119 -10.01 -3.89 3.26
C ALA A 119 -11.31 -3.08 3.27
N ALA A 120 -11.64 -2.42 4.38
CA ALA A 120 -12.83 -1.59 4.52
C ALA A 120 -12.68 -0.18 3.92
N ASN A 121 -11.46 0.25 3.58
CA ASN A 121 -11.18 1.63 3.22
C ASN A 121 -11.97 2.06 1.95
N PRO A 122 -12.90 3.05 2.07
CA PRO A 122 -13.81 3.44 1.01
C PRO A 122 -13.14 4.27 -0.11
N ALA A 123 -11.93 4.79 0.09
CA ALA A 123 -11.15 5.43 -0.99
C ALA A 123 -10.89 4.47 -2.18
N LEU A 124 -11.05 3.17 -1.93
CA LEU A 124 -10.86 2.07 -2.89
C LEU A 124 -12.18 1.50 -3.42
N LYS A 125 -13.32 2.12 -3.07
CA LYS A 125 -14.66 1.75 -3.54
C LYS A 125 -15.27 2.76 -4.52
N ARG A 126 -14.63 3.93 -4.74
CA ARG A 126 -15.20 5.00 -5.56
C ARG A 126 -14.85 4.77 -7.04
N PRO A 127 -15.83 4.55 -7.94
CA PRO A 127 -15.61 4.70 -9.37
C PRO A 127 -15.28 6.17 -9.66
N LEU A 128 -14.26 6.43 -10.48
CA LEU A 128 -14.05 7.77 -11.03
C LEU A 128 -15.27 8.12 -11.92
N PRO A 129 -15.79 9.36 -11.87
CA PRO A 129 -16.84 9.78 -12.78
C PRO A 129 -16.34 9.73 -14.24
N PRO A 130 -17.20 9.39 -15.21
CA PRO A 130 -16.81 9.42 -16.61
C PRO A 130 -16.47 10.86 -17.04
N SER A 131 -15.33 11.02 -17.69
CA SER A 131 -14.91 12.24 -18.39
C SER A 131 -15.64 12.39 -19.73
#